data_AF-A0A1E3KYR6-F1
#
_entry.id   AF-A0A1E3KYR6-F1
#
_cell.length_a   1.000
_cell.length_b   1.000
_cell.length_c   1.000
_cell.angle_alpha   90.00
_cell.angle_beta   90.00
_cell.angle_gamma   90.00
#
_symmetry.space_group_name_H-M   'P 1'
#
loop_
_entity.id
_entity.type
_entity.pdbx_description
1 polymer ?
#
loop_
_entity_poly.entity_id
_entity_poly.type
_entity_poly.pdbx_seq_one_letter_code
_entity_poly.pdbx_strand_id
1 'polypeptide(L)'
;MFKSTISSKGQVTIPKEIRDYLNLMEGDTVVFQYNTEGKVHIDKQIIFIDCPVCFGSGIIENDNKGCYMCDEKKVIPNNIFAFKLINEIKWRKYRISYTLSHHTMDSNEEVYELSIPRFSLRSDLYGLDSLAAGNDYIQMKLIQEYAPRRVQDPEQYAIPSDIVLAEITSLLTETSSKREVTTWFRA
;
A
#
# COMPACT_ATOMS: atom_id res chain seq x y z
N MET A 1 -21.49 6.47 -19.24
CA MET A 1 -20.55 6.51 -20.38
C MET A 1 -19.81 7.83 -20.33
N PHE A 2 -18.48 7.80 -20.16
CA PHE A 2 -17.66 9.02 -20.17
C PHE A 2 -17.24 9.35 -21.60
N LYS A 3 -17.09 10.65 -21.93
CA LYS A 3 -16.63 11.13 -23.22
C LYS A 3 -15.61 12.24 -23.00
N SER A 4 -14.53 12.22 -23.78
CA SER A 4 -13.47 13.23 -23.76
C SER A 4 -13.10 13.59 -25.21
N THR A 5 -12.77 14.85 -25.46
CA THR A 5 -12.32 15.33 -26.77
C THR A 5 -10.79 15.37 -26.79
N ILE A 6 -10.19 14.96 -27.92
CA ILE A 6 -8.74 15.07 -28.13
C ILE A 6 -8.38 16.56 -28.22
N SER A 7 -7.44 17.00 -27.38
CA SER A 7 -6.94 18.38 -27.43
C SER A 7 -6.10 18.63 -28.68
N SER A 8 -5.76 19.90 -28.98
CA SER A 8 -4.87 20.25 -30.08
C SER A 8 -3.46 19.64 -29.97
N LYS A 9 -3.07 19.18 -28.77
CA LYS A 9 -1.81 18.49 -28.50
C LYS A 9 -1.95 16.96 -28.56
N GLY A 10 -3.08 16.42 -29.00
CA GLY A 10 -3.32 14.98 -29.07
C GLY A 10 -3.60 14.32 -27.71
N GLN A 11 -3.91 15.08 -26.67
CA GLN A 11 -4.12 14.55 -25.32
C GLN A 11 -5.61 14.28 -25.06
N VAL A 12 -5.92 13.21 -24.32
CA VAL A 12 -7.26 12.91 -23.82
C VAL A 12 -7.23 12.94 -22.31
N THR A 13 -8.16 13.68 -21.70
CA THR A 13 -8.31 13.69 -20.25
C THR A 13 -8.99 12.41 -19.78
N ILE A 14 -8.37 11.72 -18.82
CA ILE A 14 -9.00 10.61 -18.11
C ILE A 14 -9.97 11.20 -17.06
N PRO A 15 -11.28 10.92 -17.14
CA PRO A 15 -12.27 11.36 -16.16
C PRO A 15 -11.87 11.00 -14.73
N LYS A 16 -12.26 11.84 -13.76
CA LYS A 16 -11.90 11.65 -12.34
C LYS A 16 -12.32 10.27 -11.84
N GLU A 17 -13.52 9.83 -12.17
CA GLU A 17 -14.07 8.55 -11.74
C GLU A 17 -13.26 7.36 -12.29
N ILE A 18 -12.74 7.47 -13.52
CA ILE A 18 -11.86 6.44 -14.10
C ILE A 18 -10.47 6.50 -13.42
N ARG A 19 -9.94 7.69 -13.15
CA ARG A 19 -8.67 7.84 -12.42
C ARG A 19 -8.77 7.26 -11.01
N ASP A 20 -9.83 7.58 -10.28
CA ASP A 20 -10.07 7.07 -8.94
C ASP A 20 -10.24 5.54 -8.97
N TYR A 21 -10.99 5.01 -9.95
CA TYR A 21 -11.16 3.57 -10.14
C TYR A 21 -9.85 2.83 -10.46
N LEU A 22 -9.01 3.39 -11.33
CA LEU A 22 -7.71 2.83 -11.70
C LEU A 22 -6.59 3.21 -10.72
N ASN A 23 -6.89 3.99 -9.68
CA ASN A 23 -5.93 4.60 -8.77
C ASN A 23 -4.78 5.32 -9.49
N LEU A 24 -5.11 6.11 -10.51
CA LEU A 24 -4.14 6.91 -11.23
C LEU A 24 -3.89 8.21 -10.49
N MET A 25 -2.66 8.36 -10.00
CA MET A 25 -2.16 9.59 -9.42
C MET A 25 -1.34 10.38 -10.45
N GLU A 26 -1.09 11.65 -10.16
CA GLU A 26 -0.18 12.44 -10.98
C GLU A 26 1.21 11.79 -11.00
N GLY A 27 1.83 11.70 -12.18
CA GLY A 27 3.10 11.00 -12.38
C GLY A 27 3.00 9.50 -12.65
N ASP A 28 1.83 8.86 -12.44
CA ASP A 28 1.64 7.45 -12.81
C ASP A 28 1.74 7.26 -14.33
N THR A 29 2.38 6.17 -14.74
CA THR A 29 2.45 5.78 -16.15
C THR A 29 1.31 4.83 -16.50
N VAL A 30 0.68 5.06 -17.65
CA VAL A 30 -0.35 4.19 -18.22
C VAL A 30 0.13 3.56 -19.51
N VAL A 31 -0.26 2.30 -19.74
CA VAL A 31 0.01 1.55 -20.96
C VAL A 31 -1.22 1.63 -21.85
N PHE A 32 -1.02 2.07 -23.10
CA PHE A 32 -2.04 2.04 -24.13
C PHE A 32 -1.85 0.80 -24.99
N GLN A 33 -2.90 -0.01 -25.09
CA GLN A 33 -2.96 -1.15 -26.02
C GLN A 33 -4.12 -0.94 -26.97
N TYR A 34 -3.95 -1.26 -28.25
CA TYR A 34 -5.03 -1.21 -29.22
C TYR A 34 -5.25 -2.57 -29.86
N ASN A 35 -6.49 -2.86 -30.21
CA ASN A 35 -6.86 -4.10 -30.90
C ASN A 35 -7.24 -3.82 -32.37
N THR A 36 -7.47 -4.91 -33.13
CA THR A 36 -7.85 -4.82 -34.55
C THR A 36 -9.19 -4.17 -34.81
N GLU A 37 -10.03 -4.02 -33.78
CA GLU A 37 -11.33 -3.33 -33.85
C GLU A 37 -11.20 -1.81 -33.61
N GLY A 38 -9.98 -1.31 -33.41
CA GLY A 38 -9.72 0.11 -33.13
C GLY A 38 -10.08 0.54 -31.70
N LYS A 39 -10.30 -0.42 -30.78
CA LYS A 39 -10.50 -0.12 -29.35
C LYS A 39 -9.16 0.06 -28.67
N VAL A 40 -9.07 1.07 -27.81
CA VAL A 40 -7.90 1.35 -26.98
C VAL A 40 -8.20 0.97 -25.53
N HIS A 41 -7.36 0.12 -24.96
CA HIS A 41 -7.34 -0.24 -23.56
C HIS A 41 -6.25 0.56 -22.85
N ILE A 42 -6.57 1.03 -21.65
CA ILE A 42 -5.65 1.79 -20.80
C ILE A 42 -5.48 1.00 -19.51
N ASP A 43 -4.25 0.59 -19.24
CA ASP A 43 -3.87 -0.09 -18.00
C ASP A 43 -2.90 0.77 -17.21
N LYS A 44 -3.01 0.75 -15.87
CA LYS A 44 -1.96 1.31 -15.02
C LYS A 44 -0.69 0.45 -15.16
N GLN A 45 0.45 1.06 -15.46
CA GLN A 45 1.71 0.33 -15.46
C GLN A 45 2.07 -0.07 -14.04
N ILE A 46 2.19 -1.38 -13.78
CA ILE A 46 2.63 -1.87 -12.47
C ILE A 46 4.14 -1.75 -12.38
N ILE A 47 4.61 -1.04 -11.36
CA ILE A 47 6.04 -0.88 -11.04
C ILE A 47 6.39 -1.94 -10.00
N PHE A 48 7.41 -2.74 -10.29
CA PHE A 48 7.96 -3.72 -9.37
C PHE A 48 9.19 -3.14 -8.67
N ILE A 49 9.29 -3.41 -7.36
CA ILE A 49 10.48 -3.10 -6.55
C ILE A 49 11.02 -4.38 -5.94
N ASP A 50 12.27 -4.36 -5.50
CA ASP A 50 12.83 -5.44 -4.69
C ASP A 50 11.99 -5.64 -3.43
N CYS A 51 11.77 -6.90 -3.08
CA CYS A 51 10.95 -7.25 -1.93
C CYS A 51 11.59 -6.70 -0.65
N PRO A 52 10.88 -5.89 0.16
CA PRO A 52 11.41 -5.24 1.33
C PRO A 52 11.71 -6.21 2.48
N VAL A 53 11.18 -7.44 2.42
CA VAL A 53 11.36 -8.46 3.47
C VAL A 53 12.60 -9.31 3.21
N CYS A 54 12.89 -9.63 1.95
CA CYS A 54 14.04 -10.47 1.60
C CYS A 54 15.11 -9.74 0.75
N PHE A 55 14.95 -8.43 0.55
CA PHE A 55 15.88 -7.60 -0.21
C PHE A 55 16.28 -8.18 -1.58
N GLY A 56 15.30 -8.73 -2.31
CA GLY A 56 15.54 -9.31 -3.64
C GLY A 56 16.19 -10.71 -3.66
N SER A 57 16.46 -11.35 -2.52
CA SER A 57 17.04 -12.70 -2.50
C SER A 57 16.02 -13.79 -2.84
N GLY A 58 14.74 -13.59 -2.49
CA GLY A 58 13.67 -14.58 -2.54
C GLY A 58 13.61 -15.51 -1.32
N ILE A 59 14.60 -15.41 -0.42
CA ILE A 59 14.74 -16.24 0.80
C ILE A 59 14.96 -15.31 1.99
N ILE A 60 14.27 -15.55 3.09
CA ILE A 60 14.54 -14.83 4.33
C ILE A 60 15.73 -15.51 5.00
N GLU A 61 16.91 -14.86 4.95
CA GLU A 61 18.19 -15.44 5.36
C GLU A 61 18.16 -15.93 6.81
N ASN A 62 17.66 -15.10 7.72
CA ASN A 62 17.56 -15.41 9.15
C ASN A 62 16.69 -16.64 9.43
N ASP A 63 15.69 -16.90 8.59
CA ASP A 63 14.75 -18.00 8.75
C ASP A 63 15.12 -19.23 7.89
N ASN A 64 16.05 -19.08 6.94
CA ASN A 64 16.39 -20.02 5.87
C ASN A 64 15.13 -20.61 5.17
N LYS A 65 14.18 -19.73 4.83
CA LYS A 65 12.87 -20.07 4.26
C LYS A 65 12.52 -19.19 3.08
N GLY A 66 11.70 -19.70 2.17
CA GLY A 66 11.15 -18.92 1.06
C GLY A 66 10.43 -17.67 1.58
N CYS A 67 10.63 -16.54 0.91
CA CYS A 67 10.05 -15.27 1.32
C CYS A 67 8.54 -15.25 1.06
N TYR A 68 7.77 -15.13 2.14
CA TYR A 68 6.32 -15.15 2.08
C TYR A 68 5.71 -13.92 1.38
N MET A 69 6.40 -12.78 1.46
CA MET A 69 5.91 -11.50 0.94
C MET A 69 5.95 -11.44 -0.58
N CYS A 70 7.02 -11.96 -1.19
CA CYS A 70 7.16 -11.99 -2.65
C CYS A 70 6.87 -13.37 -3.27
N ASP A 71 6.52 -14.38 -2.48
CA ASP A 71 6.37 -15.77 -2.96
C ASP A 71 7.62 -16.24 -3.71
N GLU A 72 8.80 -15.94 -3.16
CA GLU A 72 10.13 -16.23 -3.74
C GLU A 72 10.44 -15.55 -5.09
N LYS A 73 9.57 -14.64 -5.56
CA LYS A 73 9.74 -13.91 -6.83
C LYS A 73 10.76 -12.78 -6.76
N LYS A 74 11.30 -12.47 -5.58
CA LYS A 74 12.29 -11.41 -5.31
C LYS A 74 11.74 -9.98 -5.40
N VAL A 75 10.69 -9.76 -6.17
CA VAL A 75 10.07 -8.45 -6.38
C VAL A 75 8.60 -8.45 -5.95
N ILE A 76 8.09 -7.25 -5.64
CA ILE A 76 6.68 -7.02 -5.36
C ILE A 76 6.15 -5.79 -6.11
N PRO A 77 4.84 -5.77 -6.45
CA PRO A 77 4.22 -4.59 -7.04
C PRO A 77 4.15 -3.44 -6.01
N ASN A 78 4.63 -2.25 -6.38
CA ASN A 78 4.74 -1.11 -5.47
C ASN A 78 3.58 -0.12 -5.59
N ASN A 79 3.08 0.14 -6.80
CA ASN A 79 2.07 1.16 -7.06
C ASN A 79 0.63 0.61 -7.13
N ILE A 80 0.35 -0.43 -6.34
CA ILE A 80 -0.98 -1.03 -6.18
C ILE A 80 -1.53 -0.74 -4.79
N PHE A 81 -2.86 -0.89 -4.64
CA PHE A 81 -3.51 -0.78 -3.34
C PHE A 81 -3.04 -1.85 -2.35
N ALA A 82 -2.95 -1.49 -1.08
CA ALA A 82 -2.61 -2.34 0.06
C ALA A 82 -3.53 -3.55 0.11
N PHE A 83 -4.84 -3.35 -0.03
CA PHE A 83 -5.81 -4.46 -0.08
C PHE A 83 -5.57 -5.42 -1.24
N LYS A 84 -5.22 -4.90 -2.42
CA LYS A 84 -4.91 -5.73 -3.58
C LYS A 84 -3.64 -6.54 -3.31
N LEU A 85 -2.61 -5.91 -2.78
CA LEU A 85 -1.37 -6.57 -2.39
C LEU A 85 -1.62 -7.65 -1.33
N ILE A 86 -2.35 -7.33 -0.26
CA ILE A 86 -2.71 -8.29 0.81
C ILE A 86 -3.42 -9.51 0.21
N ASN A 87 -4.33 -9.34 -0.74
CA ASN A 87 -5.06 -10.45 -1.34
C ASN A 87 -4.21 -11.28 -2.33
N GLU A 88 -3.19 -10.70 -2.95
CA GLU A 88 -2.30 -11.40 -3.87
C GLU A 88 -1.22 -12.24 -3.16
N ILE A 89 -0.89 -11.90 -1.91
CA ILE A 89 0.11 -12.63 -1.12
C ILE A 89 -0.47 -13.98 -0.64
N LYS A 90 0.31 -15.04 -0.83
CA LYS A 90 -0.08 -16.42 -0.49
C LYS A 90 0.15 -16.76 0.99
N TRP A 91 -0.45 -16.00 1.91
CA TRP A 91 -0.23 -16.14 3.37
C TRP A 91 -0.33 -17.58 3.88
N ARG A 92 -1.36 -18.32 3.42
CA ARG A 92 -1.62 -19.70 3.83
C ARG A 92 -0.52 -20.67 3.42
N LYS A 93 0.11 -20.49 2.24
CA LYS A 93 1.24 -21.33 1.77
C LYS A 93 2.38 -21.32 2.80
N TYR A 94 2.59 -20.17 3.43
CA TYR A 94 3.69 -19.92 4.35
C TYR A 94 3.26 -19.98 5.83
N ARG A 95 2.04 -20.43 6.14
CA ARG A 95 1.50 -20.48 7.52
C ARG A 95 1.62 -19.13 8.24
N ILE A 96 1.27 -18.08 7.53
CA ILE A 96 1.14 -16.73 8.07
C ILE A 96 -0.34 -16.40 8.19
N SER A 97 -0.71 -15.89 9.36
CA SER A 97 -2.00 -15.26 9.58
C SER A 97 -1.81 -13.75 9.59
N TYR A 98 -2.77 -13.03 9.02
CA TYR A 98 -2.82 -11.58 9.12
C TYR A 98 -4.14 -11.15 9.73
N THR A 99 -4.12 -10.00 10.40
CA THR A 99 -5.31 -9.32 10.89
C THR A 99 -5.31 -7.92 10.31
N LEU A 100 -6.46 -7.48 9.81
CA LEU A 100 -6.69 -6.11 9.39
C LEU A 100 -7.87 -5.55 10.19
N SER A 101 -7.57 -4.68 11.15
CA SER A 101 -8.57 -4.08 12.03
C SER A 101 -8.95 -2.69 11.53
N HIS A 102 -10.25 -2.51 11.26
CA HIS A 102 -10.84 -1.20 10.93
C HIS A 102 -11.46 -0.51 12.15
N HIS A 103 -11.66 -1.25 13.23
CA HIS A 103 -12.30 -0.76 14.44
C HIS A 103 -11.44 -1.17 15.63
N THR A 104 -11.53 -0.39 16.71
CA THR A 104 -10.95 -0.75 18.01
C THR A 104 -11.90 -0.29 19.12
N MET A 105 -11.65 -0.78 20.33
CA MET A 105 -12.35 -0.35 21.53
C MET A 105 -11.48 0.65 22.29
N ASP A 106 -12.10 1.65 22.91
CA ASP A 106 -11.45 2.54 23.87
C ASP A 106 -11.45 1.93 25.29
N SER A 107 -10.99 2.70 26.29
CA SER A 107 -11.01 2.27 27.70
C SER A 107 -12.40 2.07 28.29
N ASN A 108 -13.45 2.57 27.62
CA ASN A 108 -14.85 2.47 28.03
C ASN A 108 -15.59 1.37 27.26
N GLU A 109 -14.87 0.53 26.51
CA GLU A 109 -15.42 -0.51 25.63
C GLU A 109 -16.26 0.04 24.45
N GLU A 110 -16.16 1.35 24.15
CA GLU A 110 -16.82 1.94 23.00
C GLU A 110 -16.04 1.63 21.71
N VAL A 111 -16.75 1.07 20.73
CA VAL A 111 -16.18 0.72 19.42
C VAL A 111 -16.14 1.96 18.54
N TYR A 112 -14.95 2.30 18.05
CA TYR A 112 -14.75 3.39 17.10
C TYR A 112 -13.95 2.94 15.86
N GLU A 113 -14.16 3.65 14.76
CA GLU A 113 -13.47 3.42 13.50
C GLU A 113 -12.06 4.02 13.52
N LEU A 114 -11.08 3.23 13.12
CA LEU A 114 -9.69 3.67 12.99
C LEU A 114 -9.54 4.55 11.75
N SER A 115 -8.78 5.64 11.90
CA SER A 115 -8.45 6.51 10.77
C SER A 115 -7.59 5.85 9.73
N ILE A 116 -6.69 4.99 10.17
CA ILE A 116 -5.86 4.14 9.33
C ILE A 116 -6.03 2.72 9.88
N PRO A 117 -6.45 1.74 9.06
CA PRO A 117 -6.57 0.36 9.51
C PRO A 117 -5.24 -0.17 10.07
N ARG A 118 -5.32 -0.99 11.11
CA ARG A 118 -4.15 -1.64 11.72
C ARG A 118 -3.95 -3.01 11.10
N PHE A 119 -2.78 -3.23 10.52
CA PHE A 119 -2.34 -4.53 10.03
C PHE A 119 -1.45 -5.21 11.06
N SER A 120 -1.55 -6.54 11.16
CA SER A 120 -0.60 -7.33 11.94
C SER A 120 -0.39 -8.69 11.30
N LEU A 121 0.87 -9.15 11.32
CA LEU A 121 1.25 -10.50 10.89
C LEU A 121 1.57 -11.37 12.09
N ARG A 122 1.23 -12.66 11.98
CA ARG A 122 1.60 -13.69 12.94
C ARG A 122 2.02 -14.96 12.23
N SER A 123 3.11 -15.56 12.68
CA SER A 123 3.54 -16.89 12.27
C SER A 123 4.29 -17.58 13.40
N ASP A 124 4.24 -18.91 13.40
CA ASP A 124 5.12 -19.76 14.20
C ASP A 124 6.35 -20.22 13.42
N LEU A 125 6.44 -19.89 12.12
CA LEU A 125 7.51 -20.34 11.22
C LEU A 125 8.55 -19.27 10.89
N TYR A 126 8.21 -17.99 11.01
CA TYR A 126 9.05 -16.87 10.60
C TYR A 126 9.43 -16.03 11.81
N GLY A 127 10.66 -15.52 11.81
CA GLY A 127 11.21 -14.69 12.87
C GLY A 127 10.51 -13.35 13.02
N LEU A 128 10.66 -12.74 14.19
CA LEU A 128 10.03 -11.43 14.48
C LEU A 128 10.51 -10.33 13.53
N ASP A 129 11.78 -10.33 13.14
CA ASP A 129 12.34 -9.31 12.26
C ASP A 129 11.72 -9.36 10.86
N SER A 130 11.59 -10.57 10.29
CA SER A 130 10.99 -10.71 8.96
C SER A 130 9.51 -10.35 8.98
N LEU A 131 8.78 -10.79 10.02
CA LEU A 131 7.39 -10.42 10.25
C LEU A 131 7.21 -8.91 10.45
N ALA A 132 8.09 -8.25 11.19
CA ALA A 132 8.08 -6.80 11.41
C ALA A 132 8.28 -6.04 10.09
N ALA A 133 9.28 -6.40 9.30
CA ALA A 133 9.52 -5.81 7.98
C ALA A 133 8.29 -5.97 7.05
N GLY A 134 7.68 -7.16 7.05
CA GLY A 134 6.49 -7.41 6.25
C GLY A 134 5.25 -6.65 6.76
N ASN A 135 5.11 -6.54 8.08
CA ASN A 135 4.03 -5.80 8.71
C ASN A 135 4.12 -4.31 8.40
N ASP A 136 5.29 -3.72 8.60
CA ASP A 136 5.56 -2.31 8.38
C ASP A 136 5.36 -1.93 6.92
N TYR A 137 5.81 -2.75 5.97
CA TYR A 137 5.60 -2.47 4.56
C TYR A 137 4.12 -2.36 4.19
N ILE A 138 3.29 -3.30 4.65
CA ILE A 138 1.84 -3.26 4.40
C ILE A 138 1.20 -2.08 5.14
N GLN A 139 1.61 -1.83 6.39
CA GLN A 139 1.08 -0.71 7.18
C GLN A 139 1.43 0.63 6.54
N MET A 140 2.63 0.79 5.99
CA MET A 140 3.07 1.95 5.21
C MET A 140 2.19 2.16 3.98
N LYS A 141 1.82 1.09 3.25
CA LYS A 141 0.86 1.18 2.13
C LYS A 141 -0.52 1.66 2.59
N LEU A 142 -1.00 1.14 3.72
CA LEU A 142 -2.27 1.61 4.31
C LEU A 142 -2.18 3.08 4.72
N ILE A 143 -1.07 3.53 5.31
CA ILE A 143 -0.85 4.95 5.63
C ILE A 143 -0.89 5.80 4.35
N GLN A 144 -0.21 5.38 3.28
CA GLN A 144 -0.23 6.05 1.98
C GLN A 144 -1.62 6.10 1.34
N GLU A 145 -2.55 5.24 1.72
CA GLU A 145 -3.92 5.24 1.18
C GLU A 145 -4.89 6.07 2.02
N TYR A 146 -4.78 5.96 3.34
CA TYR A 146 -5.74 6.53 4.27
C TYR A 146 -5.34 7.91 4.80
N ALA A 147 -4.05 8.18 4.96
CA ALA A 147 -3.58 9.48 5.41
C ALA A 147 -3.75 10.59 4.36
N PRO A 148 -3.47 10.42 3.05
CA PRO A 148 -3.57 11.55 2.12
C PRO A 148 -5.00 11.98 1.78
N ARG A 149 -6.04 11.21 2.15
CA ARG A 149 -7.42 11.49 1.78
C ARG A 149 -8.43 10.98 2.81
N ARG A 150 -8.62 11.72 3.90
CA ARG A 150 -9.98 11.83 4.44
C ARG A 150 -10.68 12.93 3.66
N VAL A 151 -11.68 12.56 2.86
CA VAL A 151 -12.61 13.51 2.20
C VAL A 151 -13.24 14.47 3.22
N GLN A 152 -13.33 14.03 4.48
CA GLN A 152 -13.89 14.79 5.59
C GLN A 152 -12.92 15.79 6.22
N ASP A 153 -11.60 15.56 6.15
CA ASP A 153 -10.61 16.47 6.73
C ASP A 153 -9.25 16.37 5.99
N PRO A 154 -9.09 17.09 4.87
CA PRO A 154 -7.85 17.11 4.09
C PRO A 154 -6.69 17.78 4.82
N GLU A 155 -6.97 18.65 5.81
CA GLU A 155 -5.94 19.43 6.50
C GLU A 155 -5.22 18.59 7.57
N GLN A 156 -5.93 17.64 8.19
CA GLN A 156 -5.40 16.78 9.28
C GLN A 156 -4.06 16.10 8.94
N TYR A 157 -3.86 15.69 7.68
CA TYR A 157 -2.69 14.93 7.25
C TYR A 157 -1.80 15.67 6.25
N ALA A 158 -2.13 16.91 5.88
CA ALA A 158 -1.27 17.73 5.03
C ALA A 158 -0.01 18.19 5.79
N ILE A 159 -0.17 18.60 7.05
CA ILE A 159 0.91 18.88 8.01
C ILE A 159 0.42 18.44 9.39
N PRO A 160 0.51 17.13 9.72
CA PRO A 160 0.01 16.64 10.99
C PRO A 160 0.74 17.30 12.17
N SER A 161 -0.01 17.51 13.25
CA SER A 161 0.59 17.85 14.55
C SER A 161 1.53 16.73 15.00
N ASP A 162 2.47 17.03 15.92
CA ASP A 162 3.37 16.01 16.46
C ASP A 162 2.61 14.85 17.11
N ILE A 163 1.42 15.10 17.66
CA ILE A 163 0.56 14.09 18.26
C ILE A 163 0.02 13.13 17.18
N VAL A 164 -0.56 13.67 16.10
CA VAL A 164 -1.09 12.85 14.99
C VAL A 164 0.04 12.07 14.31
N LEU A 165 1.22 12.68 14.16
CA LEU A 165 2.38 12.00 13.58
C LEU A 165 2.90 10.88 14.48
N ALA A 166 2.89 11.07 15.80
CA ALA A 166 3.23 10.02 16.77
C ALA A 166 2.21 8.86 16.70
N GLU A 167 0.92 9.15 16.55
CA GLU A 167 -0.11 8.12 16.36
C GLU A 167 0.11 7.31 15.07
N ILE A 168 0.37 7.97 13.94
CA ILE A 168 0.65 7.29 12.66
C ILE A 168 1.90 6.41 12.78
N THR A 169 3.00 6.95 13.30
CA THR A 169 4.27 6.23 13.42
C THR A 169 4.21 5.11 14.47
N SER A 170 3.28 5.17 15.43
CA SER A 170 3.03 4.09 16.38
C SER A 170 2.47 2.82 15.74
N LEU A 171 1.90 2.93 14.53
CA LEU A 171 1.44 1.76 13.76
C LEU A 171 2.60 0.92 13.20
N LEU A 172 3.80 1.48 13.18
CA LEU A 172 5.01 0.85 12.64
C LEU A 172 5.86 0.26 13.75
N THR A 173 6.63 -0.75 13.41
CA THR A 173 7.48 -1.49 14.33
C THR A 173 8.90 -0.94 14.27
N GLU A 174 9.49 -0.94 13.08
CA GLU A 174 10.88 -0.61 12.84
C GLU A 174 11.15 0.90 12.84
N THR A 175 12.31 1.28 13.36
CA THR A 175 12.74 2.68 13.39
C THR A 175 12.99 3.26 12.00
N SER A 176 13.45 2.43 11.06
CA SER A 176 13.60 2.74 9.63
C SER A 176 12.27 3.21 9.03
N SER A 177 11.23 2.39 9.17
CA SER A 177 9.87 2.66 8.69
C SER A 177 9.30 3.92 9.32
N LYS A 178 9.45 4.08 10.65
CA LYS A 178 9.00 5.29 11.37
C LYS A 178 9.63 6.56 10.82
N ARG A 179 10.95 6.51 10.57
CA ARG A 179 11.69 7.63 9.99
C ARG A 179 11.21 7.92 8.57
N GLU A 180 11.03 6.91 7.74
CA GLU A 180 10.53 7.08 6.37
C GLU A 180 9.16 7.75 6.36
N VAL A 181 8.19 7.25 7.13
CA VAL A 181 6.86 7.85 7.22
C VAL A 181 6.91 9.28 7.77
N THR A 182 7.78 9.56 8.73
CA THR A 182 7.98 10.93 9.24
C THR A 182 8.40 11.89 8.12
N THR A 183 9.26 11.46 7.20
CA THR A 183 9.68 12.31 6.07
C THR A 183 8.55 12.63 5.10
N TRP A 184 7.52 11.78 4.98
CA TRP A 184 6.39 12.05 4.09
C TRP A 184 5.57 13.28 4.50
N PHE A 185 5.55 13.60 5.80
CA PHE A 185 4.72 14.65 6.39
C PHE A 185 5.50 15.92 6.79
N ARG A 186 6.83 15.87 6.72
CA ARG A 186 7.73 16.96 7.14
C ARG A 186 8.58 17.51 5.98
N ALA A 187 8.31 17.07 4.75
CA ALA A 187 8.99 17.51 3.53
C ALA A 187 8.51 18.89 3.06
#